data_AF-A0A8C9JQ55-F1
#
_entry.id   AF-A0A8C9JQ55-F1
#
_cell.length_a   1.000
_cell.length_b   1.000
_cell.length_c   1.000
_cell.angle_alpha   90.00
_cell.angle_beta   90.00
_cell.angle_gamma   90.00
#
_symmetry.space_group_name_H-M   'P 1'
#
loop_
_entity.id
_entity.type
_entity.pdbx_description
1 polymer ?
#
loop_
_entity_poly.entity_id
_entity_poly.type
_entity_poly.pdbx_seq_one_letter_code
_entity_poly.pdbx_strand_id
1 'polypeptide(L)' 'MSYMLPHLHNGWQGDQAILSEEDRVVVIRFGHDWDPTCMKMDEVLYSIAEKEQAHHD' A
#
# COMPACT_ATOMS: atom_id res chain seq x y z
N MET A 1 -12.08 -1.24 -6.95
CA MET A 1 -10.98 -0.38 -7.39
C MET A 1 -10.73 0.62 -6.27
N SER A 2 -9.59 0.49 -5.61
CA SER A 2 -9.07 1.58 -4.77
C SER A 2 -8.19 2.45 -5.66
N TYR A 3 -8.56 3.70 -5.91
CA TYR A 3 -7.76 4.62 -6.73
C TYR A 3 -6.74 5.41 -5.90
N MET A 4 -6.81 5.28 -4.56
CA MET A 4 -6.09 6.15 -3.64
C MET A 4 -4.76 5.55 -3.15
N LEU A 5 -4.59 4.23 -3.26
CA LEU A 5 -3.35 3.53 -2.91
C LEU A 5 -2.64 3.04 -4.19
N PRO A 6 -1.29 3.06 -4.25
CA PRO A 6 -0.55 2.54 -5.39
C PRO A 6 -0.80 1.04 -5.59
N HIS A 7 -1.03 0.64 -6.84
CA HIS A 7 -1.22 -0.76 -7.22
C HIS A 7 0.03 -1.35 -7.89
N LEU A 8 0.42 -2.54 -7.42
CA LEU A 8 1.51 -3.34 -7.97
C LEU A 8 0.90 -4.46 -8.82
N HIS A 9 1.09 -4.39 -10.14
CA HIS A 9 0.40 -5.23 -11.12
C HIS A 9 1.20 -6.47 -11.52
N ASN A 10 2.44 -6.59 -11.09
CA ASN A 10 3.29 -7.76 -11.36
C ASN A 10 4.33 -7.95 -10.25
N GLY A 11 4.95 -9.14 -10.23
CA GLY A 11 5.94 -9.51 -9.22
C GLY A 11 7.17 -8.59 -9.21
N TRP A 12 7.62 -8.14 -10.38
CA TRP A 12 8.76 -7.22 -10.47
C TRP A 12 8.48 -5.88 -9.78
N GLN A 13 7.27 -5.32 -9.93
CA GLN A 13 6.87 -4.11 -9.21
C GLN A 13 6.84 -4.33 -7.69
N GLY A 14 6.42 -5.52 -7.25
CA GLY A 14 6.52 -5.95 -5.86
C GLY A 14 7.97 -5.94 -5.34
N ASP A 15 8.87 -6.60 -6.08
CA ASP A 15 10.28 -6.68 -5.70
C ASP A 15 10.93 -5.30 -5.65
N GLN A 16 10.66 -4.44 -6.63
CA GLN A 16 11.22 -3.08 -6.64
C GLN A 16 10.69 -2.21 -5.50
N ALA A 17 9.41 -2.33 -5.13
CA ALA A 17 8.84 -1.58 -4.01
C ALA A 17 9.46 -1.97 -2.67
N ILE A 18 9.86 -3.23 -2.51
CA ILE A 18 10.56 -3.70 -1.30
C ILE A 18 12.00 -3.19 -1.28
N LEU A 19 12.70 -3.30 -2.43
CA LEU A 19 14.11 -2.91 -2.52
C LEU A 19 14.34 -1.39 -2.49
N SER A 20 13.35 -0.57 -2.85
CA SER A 20 13.49 0.89 -2.89
C SER A 20 13.46 1.56 -1.51
N GLU A 21 13.01 0.85 -0.48
CA GLU A 21 12.80 1.42 0.85
C GLU A 21 13.82 0.84 1.84
N GLU A 22 14.85 1.62 2.16
CA GLU A 22 15.92 1.20 3.09
C GLU A 22 15.57 1.48 4.55
N ASP A 23 14.90 2.61 4.83
CA ASP A 23 14.63 3.11 6.19
C ASP A 23 13.13 3.09 6.55
N ARG A 24 12.26 2.62 5.65
CA ARG A 24 10.80 2.63 5.85
C ARG A 24 10.21 1.23 5.76
N VAL A 25 9.09 1.02 6.46
CA VAL A 25 8.35 -0.24 6.39
C VAL A 25 7.44 -0.24 5.16
N VAL A 26 7.60 -1.26 4.32
CA VAL A 26 6.73 -1.47 3.15
C VAL A 26 5.53 -2.33 3.54
N VAL A 27 4.33 -1.77 3.46
CA VAL A 27 3.07 -2.48 3.73
C VAL A 27 2.39 -2.83 2.40
N ILE A 28 2.24 -4.13 2.12
CA ILE A 28 1.62 -4.64 0.89
C ILE A 28 0.35 -5.42 1.24
N ARG A 29 -0.79 -5.02 0.66
CA ARG A 29 -2.07 -5.73 0.78
C ARG A 29 -2.25 -6.69 -0.38
N PHE A 30 -2.40 -7.99 -0.07
CA PHE A 30 -2.78 -9.00 -1.06
C PHE A 30 -4.28 -9.24 -1.01
N GLY A 31 -4.94 -9.22 -2.16
CA GLY A 31 -6.38 -9.51 -2.25
C GLY A 31 -6.99 -8.99 -3.54
N HIS A 32 -8.29 -9.24 -3.71
CA HIS A 32 -9.05 -8.74 -4.84
C HIS A 32 -9.76 -7.44 -4.48
N ASP A 33 -9.72 -6.46 -5.38
CA ASP A 33 -10.33 -5.14 -5.18
C ASP A 33 -11.85 -5.14 -4.99
N TRP A 34 -12.51 -6.23 -5.36
CA TRP A 34 -13.95 -6.43 -5.17
C TRP A 34 -14.28 -7.17 -3.86
N ASP A 35 -13.28 -7.62 -3.10
CA ASP A 35 -13.50 -8.24 -1.81
C ASP A 35 -13.90 -7.17 -0.77
N PRO A 36 -15.07 -7.30 -0.11
CA PRO A 36 -15.53 -6.32 0.89
C PRO A 36 -14.57 -6.12 2.06
N THR A 37 -13.77 -7.13 2.42
CA THR A 37 -12.74 -7.05 3.45
C THR A 37 -11.56 -6.21 2.97
N CYS A 38 -11.16 -6.37 1.70
CA CYS A 38 -10.08 -5.58 1.11
C CYS A 38 -10.48 -4.10 1.00
N MET A 39 -11.73 -3.81 0.62
CA MET A 39 -12.21 -2.41 0.58
C MET A 39 -12.10 -1.71 1.94
N LYS A 40 -12.53 -2.38 3.02
CA LYS A 40 -12.41 -1.84 4.38
C LYS A 40 -10.95 -1.64 4.79
N MET A 41 -10.06 -2.56 4.41
CA MET A 41 -8.63 -2.44 4.68
C MET A 41 -8.03 -1.25 3.92
N ASP A 42 -8.40 -1.05 2.66
CA ASP A 42 -7.90 0.06 1.83
C ASP A 42 -8.31 1.42 2.42
N GLU A 43 -9.53 1.54 2.96
CA GLU A 43 -9.98 2.76 3.67
C GLU A 43 -9.12 3.05 4.91
N VAL A 44 -8.83 2.01 5.71
CA VAL A 44 -7.98 2.15 6.90
C VAL A 44 -6.55 2.52 6.51
N LEU A 45 -5.95 1.81 5.55
CA LEU A 45 -4.60 2.07 5.07
C LEU A 45 -4.47 3.48 4.49
N TYR A 46 -5.45 3.95 3.73
CA TYR A 46 -5.45 5.30 3.19
C TYR A 46 -5.49 6.37 4.29
N SER A 47 -6.32 6.17 5.32
CA SER A 47 -6.46 7.13 6.43
C SER A 47 -5.17 7.33 7.24
N ILE A 48 -4.28 6.33 7.26
CA ILE A 48 -3.00 6.38 7.99
C ILE A 48 -1.80 6.69 7.10
N ALA A 49 -1.90 6.45 5.78
CA ALA A 49 -0.78 6.60 4.85
C ALA A 49 -0.20 8.02 4.86
N GLU A 50 -1.04 9.06 4.80
CA GLU A 50 -0.56 10.45 4.82
C GLU A 50 0.04 10.84 6.17
N LYS A 51 -0.50 10.31 7.26
CA LYS A 51 -0.03 10.62 8.61
C LYS A 51 1.36 10.06 8.88
N GLU A 52 1.59 8.81 8.50
CA GLU A 52 2.87 8.14 8.76
C GLU A 52 3.96 8.58 7.77
N GLN A 53 3.60 9.01 6.54
CA GLN A 53 4.55 9.58 5.58
C GLN A 53 5.13 10.91 6.04
N ALA A 54 4.36 11.76 6.73
CA ALA A 54 4.80 13.09 7.17
C ALA A 54 5.72 13.08 8.41
N HIS A 55 5.87 11.94 9.10
CA HIS A 55 6.65 11.85 10.33
C HIS A 55 8.16 11.63 10.12
N HIS A 56 8.61 11.52 8.87
CA HIS A 56 9.98 11.13 8.53
C HIS A 56 10.77 12.16 7.70
N ASP A 57 10.21 13.36 7.50
CA ASP A 57 10.86 14.53 6.87
C ASP A 57 11.42 15.51 7.91
#